data_AF-A0A094J1C7-F1
#
_entry.id   AF-A0A094J1C7-F1
#
_cell.length_a   1.000
_cell.length_b   1.000
_cell.length_c   1.000
_cell.angle_alpha   90.00
_cell.angle_beta   90.00
_cell.angle_gamma   90.00
#
_symmetry.space_group_name_H-M   'P 1'
#
loop_
_entity.id
_entity.type
_entity.pdbx_description
1 polymer ?
#
loop_
_entity_poly.entity_id
_entity_poly.type
_entity_poly.pdbx_seq_one_letter_code
_entity_poly.pdbx_strand_id
1 'polypeptide(L)'
;MPVWSSLVGEESIESLLAELQVAELPSEEPPFEEPPFEEPPFEESSSTKSALVDHTTSSLLNPAASPSPNRTTSALLCSTTSPYLDSAEWQTQLSSPGYSPFDHLPIDLFELIVSLLPPIAAASLSLTCRSTLFLLRNKCLNQFRERSCPKRLEFLHLLSRGLPTHILCITCEKLHRRIQKQLHKATPCKKADFNSLVSLHIHPDFDTITFLLAMKRHHSGLDPSALLSRLSGSCTVSKADHTHHWESTVRIVNGHLLLRHKA
;
A
#
# COMPACT_ATOMS: atom_id res chain seq x y z
N MET A 1 -19.42 7.10 2.59
CA MET A 1 -18.65 5.99 2.00
C MET A 1 -18.62 6.17 0.49
N PRO A 2 -17.47 5.97 -0.20
CA PRO A 2 -17.44 6.11 -1.65
C PRO A 2 -18.37 5.08 -2.30
N VAL A 3 -19.28 5.56 -3.16
CA VAL A 3 -20.41 4.83 -3.81
C VAL A 3 -19.95 3.74 -4.80
N TRP A 4 -18.64 3.49 -4.90
CA TRP A 4 -18.04 2.73 -5.98
C TRP A 4 -18.35 1.23 -5.90
N SER A 5 -18.50 0.67 -4.69
CA SER A 5 -18.74 -0.77 -4.48
C SER A 5 -20.11 -1.25 -4.95
N SER A 6 -21.11 -0.38 -5.09
CA SER A 6 -22.48 -0.78 -5.48
C SER A 6 -22.73 -0.75 -6.99
N LEU A 7 -21.98 0.04 -7.75
CA LEU A 7 -22.26 0.27 -9.18
C LEU A 7 -21.55 -0.71 -10.11
N VAL A 8 -20.40 -1.22 -9.68
CA VAL A 8 -19.60 -2.15 -10.47
C VAL A 8 -19.31 -3.30 -9.52
N GLY A 9 -20.02 -4.42 -9.69
CA GLY A 9 -19.87 -5.58 -8.79
C GLY A 9 -18.39 -5.85 -8.53
N GLU A 10 -18.01 -6.06 -7.26
CA GLU A 10 -16.59 -6.06 -6.82
C GLU A 10 -15.72 -7.00 -7.67
N GLU A 11 -16.29 -8.12 -8.13
CA GLU A 11 -15.65 -9.10 -8.99
C GLU A 11 -15.21 -8.53 -10.35
N SER A 12 -15.97 -7.58 -10.91
CA SER A 12 -15.65 -6.95 -12.19
C SER A 12 -14.44 -6.03 -12.05
N ILE A 13 -14.33 -5.26 -10.97
CA ILE A 13 -13.15 -4.40 -10.73
C ILE A 13 -11.92 -5.25 -10.45
N GLU A 14 -12.07 -6.33 -9.68
CA GLU A 14 -10.97 -7.25 -9.37
C GLU A 14 -10.41 -7.92 -10.62
N SER A 15 -11.27 -8.43 -11.52
CA SER A 15 -10.82 -9.02 -12.77
C SER A 15 -10.03 -8.02 -13.62
N LEU A 16 -10.42 -6.74 -13.62
CA LEU A 16 -9.75 -5.70 -14.40
C LEU A 16 -8.43 -5.28 -13.76
N LEU A 17 -8.41 -5.14 -12.43
CA LEU A 17 -7.17 -4.89 -11.70
C LEU A 17 -6.20 -6.06 -11.91
N ALA A 18 -6.68 -7.30 -11.98
CA ALA A 18 -5.87 -8.45 -12.35
C ALA A 18 -5.34 -8.31 -13.79
N GLU A 19 -6.17 -7.95 -14.77
CA GLU A 19 -5.71 -7.75 -16.16
C GLU A 19 -4.65 -6.64 -16.30
N LEU A 20 -4.77 -5.55 -15.52
CA LEU A 20 -3.75 -4.49 -15.43
C LEU A 20 -2.45 -4.95 -14.76
N GLN A 21 -2.46 -6.12 -14.13
CA GLN A 21 -1.33 -6.72 -13.39
C GLN A 21 -0.71 -7.94 -14.09
N VAL A 22 -1.38 -8.52 -15.10
CA VAL A 22 -1.00 -9.79 -15.78
C VAL A 22 -0.04 -9.60 -16.97
N ALA A 23 0.40 -8.37 -17.28
CA ALA A 23 1.38 -8.15 -18.35
C ALA A 23 2.82 -8.63 -18.03
N GLU A 24 3.04 -9.31 -16.90
CA GLU A 24 4.27 -10.07 -16.68
C GLU A 24 4.26 -11.28 -17.62
N LEU A 25 4.94 -11.16 -18.75
CA LEU A 25 5.52 -12.32 -19.42
C LEU A 25 6.23 -13.15 -18.34
N PRO A 26 6.01 -14.47 -18.27
CA PRO A 26 6.82 -15.31 -17.41
C PRO A 26 8.27 -15.05 -17.80
N SER A 27 9.01 -14.41 -16.91
CA SER A 27 10.46 -14.44 -16.98
C SER A 27 10.79 -15.92 -16.91
N GLU A 28 11.16 -16.52 -18.04
CA GLU A 28 11.88 -17.78 -18.02
C GLU A 28 13.16 -17.49 -17.25
N GLU A 29 13.10 -17.63 -15.92
CA GLU A 29 14.32 -17.72 -15.13
C GLU A 29 15.06 -18.92 -15.73
N PRO A 30 16.28 -18.71 -16.25
CA PRO A 30 17.06 -19.81 -16.78
C PRO A 30 17.15 -20.89 -15.71
N PRO A 31 17.10 -22.18 -16.08
CA PRO A 31 17.20 -23.28 -15.13
C PRO A 31 18.39 -23.00 -14.22
N PHE A 32 18.10 -22.90 -12.93
CA PHE A 32 19.10 -22.69 -11.90
C PHE A 32 19.96 -23.96 -11.89
N GLU A 33 21.04 -23.97 -12.67
CA GLU A 33 22.09 -24.96 -12.52
C GLU A 33 22.67 -24.74 -11.13
N GLU A 34 22.31 -25.61 -10.18
CA GLU A 34 22.97 -25.65 -8.88
C GLU A 34 24.47 -25.81 -9.15
N PRO A 35 25.32 -24.84 -8.76
CA PRO A 35 26.75 -25.01 -8.91
C PRO A 35 27.17 -26.25 -8.13
N PRO A 36 28.07 -27.09 -8.68
CA PRO A 36 28.55 -28.27 -7.98
C PRO A 36 29.06 -27.86 -6.60
N PHE A 37 28.55 -28.56 -5.59
CA PHE A 37 28.89 -28.37 -4.20
C PHE A 37 30.36 -28.80 -4.00
N GLU A 38 31.30 -27.88 -4.23
CA GLU A 38 32.68 -28.05 -3.79
C GLU A 38 32.71 -27.85 -2.28
N GLU A 39 32.91 -28.95 -1.52
CA GLU A 39 33.20 -28.88 -0.10
C GLU A 39 34.44 -28.00 0.12
N PRO A 40 34.35 -26.88 0.86
CA PRO A 40 35.51 -26.07 1.13
C PRO A 40 36.50 -26.85 2.02
N PRO A 41 37.81 -26.81 1.70
CA PRO A 41 38.82 -27.40 2.58
C PRO A 41 38.78 -26.70 3.94
N PHE A 42 38.77 -27.53 4.98
CA PHE A 42 38.79 -27.14 6.38
C PHE A 42 40.14 -26.47 6.69
N GLU A 43 40.23 -25.14 6.57
CA GLU A 43 41.40 -24.39 7.03
C GLU A 43 41.23 -23.99 8.50
N GLU A 44 42.04 -24.60 9.37
CA GLU A 44 42.22 -24.21 10.76
C GLU A 44 42.75 -22.76 10.83
N SER A 45 41.85 -21.83 11.14
CA SER A 45 42.21 -20.42 11.32
C SER A 45 42.88 -20.21 12.67
N SER A 46 44.21 -20.06 12.62
CA SER A 46 45.03 -19.61 13.74
C SER A 46 44.63 -18.20 14.20
N SER A 47 44.48 -18.07 15.51
CA SER A 47 44.16 -16.87 16.27
C SER A 47 45.17 -15.74 16.01
N THR A 48 44.78 -14.76 15.18
CA THR A 48 45.54 -13.50 15.02
C THR A 48 44.85 -12.39 15.81
N LYS A 49 45.51 -12.04 16.90
CA LYS A 49 45.21 -10.97 17.87
C LYS A 49 45.18 -9.61 17.16
N SER A 50 43.98 -9.07 16.92
CA SER A 50 43.81 -7.70 16.41
C SER A 50 43.95 -6.69 17.53
N ALA A 51 44.80 -5.70 17.30
CA ALA A 51 45.11 -4.61 18.21
C ALA A 51 43.93 -3.63 18.32
N LEU A 52 43.61 -3.31 19.56
CA LEU A 52 42.72 -2.26 20.02
C LEU A 52 43.22 -0.91 19.49
N VAL A 53 42.44 -0.26 18.62
CA VAL A 53 42.65 1.14 18.23
C VAL A 53 41.61 1.97 18.97
N ASP A 54 42.09 2.76 19.93
CA ASP A 54 41.29 3.71 20.69
C ASP A 54 40.75 4.81 19.77
N HIS A 55 39.43 4.88 19.63
CA HIS A 55 38.77 6.01 19.00
C HIS A 55 38.51 7.10 20.03
N THR A 56 39.34 8.13 19.90
CA THR A 56 39.28 9.48 20.46
C THR A 56 37.85 10.01 20.64
N THR A 57 37.55 10.32 21.89
CA THR A 57 36.48 11.19 22.37
C THR A 57 36.40 12.50 21.58
N SER A 58 35.30 12.70 20.84
CA SER A 58 34.95 14.01 20.29
C SER A 58 33.79 14.63 21.07
N SER A 59 34.20 15.59 21.89
CA SER A 59 33.56 16.88 22.19
C SER A 59 32.04 16.99 22.17
N LEU A 60 31.53 17.05 23.40
CA LEU A 60 30.41 17.87 23.84
C LEU A 60 30.43 19.26 23.17
N LEU A 61 29.44 19.53 22.33
CA LEU A 61 29.01 20.90 22.01
C LEU A 61 27.52 21.05 22.32
N ASN A 62 27.28 22.04 23.17
CA ASN A 62 26.04 22.45 23.82
C ASN A 62 24.85 22.65 22.86
N PRO A 63 23.62 22.27 23.26
CA PRO A 63 22.43 22.92 22.73
C PRO A 63 22.26 24.27 23.42
N ALA A 64 22.49 25.35 22.68
CA ALA A 64 22.08 26.69 23.09
C ALA A 64 20.56 26.72 23.26
N ALA A 65 20.12 27.00 24.48
CA ALA A 65 18.74 27.33 24.79
C ALA A 65 18.34 28.58 24.00
N SER A 66 17.45 28.40 23.03
CA SER A 66 16.79 29.51 22.36
C SER A 66 15.58 29.94 23.22
N PRO A 67 15.44 31.25 23.52
CA PRO A 67 14.32 31.74 24.29
C PRO A 67 13.03 31.64 23.49
N SER A 68 12.05 30.96 24.07
CA SER A 68 10.67 30.90 23.62
C SER A 68 10.08 32.31 23.51
N PRO A 69 9.63 32.76 22.32
CA PRO A 69 8.84 33.97 22.21
C PRO A 69 7.41 33.61 22.60
N ASN A 70 6.98 34.09 23.77
CA ASN A 70 5.58 34.19 24.17
C ASN A 70 4.81 34.97 23.10
N ARG A 71 4.23 34.26 22.13
CA ARG A 71 3.27 34.82 21.19
C ARG A 71 1.88 34.60 21.77
N THR A 72 1.45 35.59 22.55
CA THR A 72 0.05 35.82 22.89
C THR A 72 -0.69 36.09 21.58
N THR A 73 -1.26 35.05 20.99
CA THR A 73 -2.16 35.18 19.85
C THR A 73 -3.49 35.70 20.37
N SER A 74 -3.65 37.02 20.31
CA SER A 74 -4.93 37.70 20.45
C SER A 74 -5.92 37.07 19.46
N ALA A 75 -7.00 36.50 20.00
CA ALA A 75 -8.16 36.10 19.24
C ALA A 75 -8.83 37.35 18.65
N LEU A 76 -8.41 37.73 17.44
CA LEU A 76 -9.11 38.72 16.65
C LEU A 76 -10.31 38.03 16.00
N LEU A 77 -11.47 38.21 16.60
CA LEU A 77 -12.76 37.85 16.05
C LEU A 77 -13.04 38.75 14.83
N CYS A 78 -12.51 38.37 13.66
CA CYS A 78 -13.03 38.87 12.39
C CYS A 78 -14.34 38.15 12.09
N SER A 79 -15.44 38.72 12.58
CA SER A 79 -16.78 38.44 12.10
C SER A 79 -16.91 38.99 10.67
N THR A 80 -16.32 38.27 9.72
CA THR A 80 -16.60 38.49 8.30
C THR A 80 -17.95 37.85 8.02
N THR A 81 -19.00 38.64 8.21
CA THR A 81 -20.37 38.34 7.77
C THR A 81 -20.35 38.27 6.24
N SER A 82 -19.97 37.09 5.73
CA SER A 82 -20.13 36.75 4.33
C SER A 82 -21.63 36.75 4.03
N PRO A 83 -22.11 37.51 3.03
CA PRO A 83 -23.49 37.40 2.59
C PRO A 83 -23.68 35.98 2.06
N TYR A 84 -24.37 35.19 2.89
CA TYR A 84 -24.83 33.84 2.62
C TYR A 84 -25.56 33.86 1.27
N LEU A 85 -24.83 33.50 0.22
CA LEU A 85 -25.41 33.13 -1.06
C LEU A 85 -26.17 31.85 -0.74
N ASP A 86 -27.49 32.02 -0.65
CA ASP A 86 -28.51 31.01 -0.44
C ASP A 86 -28.10 29.78 -1.26
N SER A 87 -27.41 28.87 -0.59
CA SER A 87 -26.88 27.67 -1.18
C SER A 87 -28.10 26.80 -1.32
N ALA A 88 -28.82 27.03 -2.43
CA ALA A 88 -29.85 26.16 -2.95
C ALA A 88 -29.30 24.76 -2.74
N GLU A 89 -29.90 24.10 -1.77
CA GLU A 89 -29.51 22.81 -1.30
C GLU A 89 -29.66 21.93 -2.54
N TRP A 90 -28.56 21.67 -3.23
CA TRP A 90 -28.48 20.63 -4.25
C TRP A 90 -28.58 19.35 -3.42
N GLN A 91 -29.79 19.07 -2.92
CA GLN A 91 -30.23 17.76 -2.56
C GLN A 91 -30.12 17.00 -3.87
N THR A 92 -28.91 16.50 -4.12
CA THR A 92 -28.61 15.49 -5.10
C THR A 92 -29.48 14.34 -4.68
N GLN A 93 -30.73 14.35 -5.16
CA GLN A 93 -31.58 13.18 -5.19
C GLN A 93 -30.70 12.16 -5.86
N LEU A 94 -30.12 11.26 -5.06
CA LEU A 94 -29.37 10.14 -5.55
C LEU A 94 -30.40 9.36 -6.37
N SER A 95 -30.39 9.65 -7.67
CA SER A 95 -31.22 9.02 -8.65
C SER A 95 -31.11 7.52 -8.44
N SER A 96 -32.24 6.84 -8.61
CA SER A 96 -32.38 5.39 -8.60
C SER A 96 -31.09 4.68 -9.07
N PRO A 97 -30.61 3.61 -8.41
CA PRO A 97 -29.29 2.97 -8.58
C PRO A 97 -28.96 2.36 -9.97
N GLY A 98 -29.50 2.90 -11.06
CA GLY A 98 -29.15 2.58 -12.44
C GLY A 98 -29.02 3.78 -13.37
N TYR A 99 -29.11 5.02 -12.89
CA TYR A 99 -28.89 6.19 -13.74
C TYR A 99 -27.40 6.52 -13.85
N SER A 100 -26.78 6.23 -14.99
CA SER A 100 -25.49 6.79 -15.35
C SER A 100 -25.72 8.05 -16.21
N PRO A 101 -25.13 9.21 -15.84
CA PRO A 101 -25.31 10.45 -16.59
C PRO A 101 -24.76 10.36 -18.03
N PHE A 102 -23.97 9.33 -18.33
CA PHE A 102 -23.41 9.10 -19.65
C PHE A 102 -24.31 8.26 -20.56
N ASP A 103 -25.36 7.63 -20.03
CA ASP A 103 -26.19 6.69 -20.81
C ASP A 103 -27.02 7.40 -21.89
N HIS A 104 -27.28 8.69 -21.72
CA HIS A 104 -27.98 9.53 -22.70
C HIS A 104 -27.05 10.42 -23.53
N LEU A 105 -25.74 10.36 -23.29
CA LEU A 105 -24.78 11.19 -23.99
C LEU A 105 -24.41 10.53 -25.33
N PRO A 106 -24.56 11.23 -26.47
CA PRO A 106 -24.03 10.74 -27.75
C PRO A 106 -22.56 10.36 -27.62
N ILE A 107 -22.17 9.23 -28.23
CA ILE A 107 -20.82 8.68 -28.11
C ILE A 107 -19.75 9.70 -28.51
N ASP A 108 -19.99 10.48 -29.57
CA ASP A 108 -19.05 11.50 -30.04
C ASP A 108 -18.79 12.60 -29.00
N LEU A 109 -19.84 13.01 -28.27
CA LEU A 109 -19.71 13.98 -27.18
C LEU A 109 -18.98 13.38 -25.99
N PHE A 110 -19.24 12.11 -25.67
CA PHE A 110 -18.51 11.39 -24.63
C PHE A 110 -17.02 11.30 -24.96
N GLU A 111 -16.68 10.91 -26.19
CA GLU A 111 -15.28 10.84 -26.65
C GLU A 111 -14.61 12.21 -26.63
N LEU A 112 -15.32 13.27 -27.03
CA LEU A 112 -14.82 14.64 -26.94
C LEU A 112 -14.52 15.03 -25.49
N ILE A 113 -15.43 14.77 -24.55
CA ILE A 113 -15.19 15.04 -23.11
C ILE A 113 -13.95 14.28 -22.64
N VAL A 114 -13.84 13.00 -22.96
CA VAL A 114 -12.70 12.17 -22.55
C VAL A 114 -11.39 12.68 -23.14
N SER A 115 -11.40 13.16 -24.39
CA SER A 115 -10.21 13.74 -25.04
C SER A 115 -9.70 15.02 -24.38
N LEU A 116 -10.57 15.73 -23.65
CA LEU A 116 -10.24 16.94 -22.90
C LEU A 116 -9.75 16.64 -21.48
N LEU A 117 -9.85 15.40 -21.01
CA LEU A 117 -9.40 15.02 -19.67
C LEU A 117 -7.90 14.70 -19.64
N PRO A 118 -7.21 15.03 -18.54
CA PRO A 118 -5.88 14.49 -18.28
C PRO A 118 -5.88 12.95 -18.37
N PRO A 119 -4.81 12.31 -18.89
CA PRO A 119 -4.80 10.85 -19.11
C PRO A 119 -5.17 10.00 -17.89
N ILE A 120 -4.73 10.41 -16.69
CA ILE A 120 -5.03 9.74 -15.41
C ILE A 120 -6.52 9.88 -15.06
N ALA A 121 -7.11 11.06 -15.31
CA ALA A 121 -8.52 11.31 -15.06
C ALA A 121 -9.40 10.53 -16.06
N ALA A 122 -9.02 10.48 -17.35
CA ALA A 122 -9.69 9.68 -18.36
C ALA A 122 -9.67 8.18 -18.01
N ALA A 123 -8.52 7.65 -17.58
CA ALA A 123 -8.41 6.27 -17.13
C ALA A 123 -9.23 6.01 -15.86
N SER A 124 -9.27 6.94 -14.92
CA SER A 124 -10.09 6.82 -13.71
C SER A 124 -11.59 6.83 -14.05
N LEU A 125 -12.01 7.71 -14.97
CA LEU A 125 -13.38 7.76 -15.48
C LEU A 125 -13.77 6.42 -16.13
N SER A 126 -12.86 5.80 -16.88
CA SER A 126 -13.11 4.49 -17.49
C SER A 126 -13.49 3.43 -16.45
N LEU A 127 -13.02 3.53 -15.21
CA LEU A 127 -13.28 2.57 -14.14
C LEU A 127 -14.56 2.86 -13.32
N THR A 128 -15.29 3.94 -13.62
CA THR A 128 -16.47 4.34 -12.84
C THR A 128 -17.71 3.50 -13.12
N CYS A 129 -17.91 3.03 -14.35
CA CYS A 129 -18.98 2.11 -14.71
C CYS A 129 -18.58 1.15 -15.84
N ARG A 130 -19.39 0.10 -16.05
CA ARG A 130 -19.13 -0.93 -17.07
C ARG A 130 -19.15 -0.36 -18.49
N SER A 131 -20.06 0.58 -18.78
CA SER A 131 -20.20 1.20 -20.11
C SER A 131 -18.97 2.03 -20.46
N THR A 132 -18.55 2.93 -19.56
CA THR A 132 -17.34 3.75 -19.76
C THR A 132 -16.09 2.90 -19.87
N LEU A 133 -16.01 1.82 -19.10
CA LEU A 133 -14.91 0.88 -19.16
C LEU A 133 -14.80 0.25 -20.54
N PHE A 134 -15.91 -0.31 -21.04
CA PHE A 134 -15.91 -0.98 -22.33
C PHE A 134 -15.48 -0.03 -23.46
N LEU A 135 -15.99 1.21 -23.45
CA LEU A 135 -15.66 2.23 -24.45
C LEU A 135 -14.21 2.70 -24.38
N LEU A 136 -13.68 2.92 -23.17
CA LEU A 136 -12.39 3.59 -22.97
C LEU A 136 -11.22 2.66 -22.69
N ARG A 137 -11.44 1.37 -22.40
CA ARG A 137 -10.39 0.43 -21.99
C ARG A 137 -9.18 0.48 -22.92
N ASN A 138 -9.40 0.36 -24.23
CA ASN A 138 -8.31 0.30 -25.19
C ASN A 138 -7.60 1.65 -25.39
N LYS A 139 -8.31 2.77 -25.18
CA LYS A 139 -7.79 4.12 -25.38
C LYS A 139 -7.04 4.63 -24.15
N CYS A 140 -7.59 4.40 -22.96
CA CYS A 140 -7.13 5.04 -21.72
C CYS A 140 -6.34 4.11 -20.79
N LEU A 141 -6.65 2.81 -20.74
CA LEU A 141 -6.01 1.88 -19.78
C LEU A 141 -4.77 1.20 -20.34
N ASN A 142 -4.68 1.01 -21.67
CA ASN A 142 -3.54 0.32 -22.28
C ASN A 142 -2.20 0.99 -21.98
N GLN A 143 -2.13 2.33 -21.97
CA GLN A 143 -0.91 3.07 -21.63
C GLN A 143 -0.45 2.83 -20.18
N PHE A 144 -1.35 2.44 -19.28
CA PHE A 144 -1.02 2.15 -17.89
C PHE A 144 -0.73 0.68 -17.65
N ARG A 145 -0.93 -0.20 -18.64
CA ARG A 145 -0.65 -1.63 -18.53
C ARG A 145 0.84 -1.91 -18.49
N GLU A 146 1.63 -1.11 -19.20
CA GLU A 146 3.09 -1.22 -19.23
C GLU A 146 3.71 -0.69 -17.91
N ARG A 147 4.64 -1.46 -17.35
CA ARG A 147 5.38 -1.07 -16.12
C ARG A 147 6.29 0.13 -16.32
N SER A 148 6.81 0.31 -17.52
CA SER A 148 7.69 1.44 -17.87
C SER A 148 6.96 2.79 -17.88
N CYS A 149 5.62 2.79 -17.81
CA CYS A 149 4.84 4.01 -17.89
C CYS A 149 5.05 4.86 -16.62
N PRO A 150 5.65 6.07 -16.74
CA PRO A 150 6.02 6.89 -15.58
C PRO A 150 4.79 7.36 -14.77
N LYS A 151 3.63 7.42 -15.42
CA LYS A 151 2.35 7.84 -14.80
C LYS A 151 1.57 6.68 -14.19
N ARG A 152 2.03 5.43 -14.34
CA ARG A 152 1.35 4.24 -13.80
C ARG A 152 1.26 4.31 -12.28
N LEU A 153 2.35 4.64 -11.60
CA LEU A 153 2.37 4.71 -10.13
C LEU A 153 1.41 5.79 -9.61
N GLU A 154 1.37 6.95 -10.27
CA GLU A 154 0.44 8.04 -9.95
C GLU A 154 -1.03 7.61 -10.12
N PHE A 155 -1.33 6.93 -11.25
CA PHE A 155 -2.65 6.37 -11.50
C PHE A 155 -3.08 5.34 -10.45
N LEU A 156 -2.20 4.38 -10.13
CA LEU A 156 -2.48 3.37 -9.10
C LEU A 156 -2.64 4.01 -7.71
N HIS A 157 -1.88 5.07 -7.42
CA HIS A 157 -2.01 5.80 -6.16
C HIS A 157 -3.38 6.47 -6.05
N LEU A 158 -3.86 7.10 -7.13
CA LEU A 158 -5.20 7.68 -7.19
C LEU A 158 -6.28 6.62 -6.95
N LEU A 159 -6.19 5.47 -7.63
CA LEU A 159 -7.12 4.34 -7.43
C LEU A 159 -7.08 3.82 -5.99
N SER A 160 -5.89 3.74 -5.39
CA SER A 160 -5.76 3.29 -4.01
C SER A 160 -6.58 4.14 -3.04
N ARG A 161 -6.75 5.45 -3.29
CA ARG A 161 -7.55 6.32 -2.42
C ARG A 161 -9.04 5.96 -2.41
N GLY A 162 -9.57 5.53 -3.56
CA GLY A 162 -10.95 5.07 -3.70
C GLY A 162 -11.20 3.64 -3.22
N LEU A 163 -10.14 2.85 -3.02
CA LEU A 163 -10.21 1.42 -2.72
C LEU A 163 -9.68 1.12 -1.30
N PRO A 164 -10.52 1.17 -0.25
CA PRO A 164 -10.07 1.03 1.15
C PRO A 164 -9.50 -0.34 1.48
N THR A 165 -9.87 -1.38 0.72
CA THR A 165 -9.40 -2.76 0.88
C THR A 165 -8.14 -3.08 0.07
N HIS A 166 -7.63 -2.11 -0.68
CA HIS A 166 -6.45 -2.27 -1.54
C HIS A 166 -5.31 -1.38 -1.05
N ILE A 167 -4.07 -1.82 -1.23
CA ILE A 167 -2.87 -1.02 -0.95
C ILE A 167 -1.96 -1.03 -2.17
N LEU A 168 -1.43 0.15 -2.51
CA LEU A 168 -0.40 0.27 -3.55
C LEU A 168 0.93 -0.23 -2.98
N CYS A 169 1.52 -1.23 -3.61
CA CYS A 169 2.90 -1.61 -3.34
C CYS A 169 3.81 -0.99 -4.39
N ILE A 170 4.74 -0.17 -3.91
CA ILE A 170 5.70 0.57 -4.75
C ILE A 170 6.67 -0.41 -5.42
N THR A 171 7.08 -1.46 -4.71
CA THR A 171 8.07 -2.43 -5.21
C THR A 171 7.56 -3.23 -6.41
N CYS A 172 6.28 -3.60 -6.45
CA CYS A 172 5.72 -4.41 -7.53
C CYS A 172 4.88 -3.59 -8.53
N GLU A 173 4.59 -2.33 -8.20
CA GLU A 173 3.67 -1.44 -8.91
C GLU A 173 2.29 -2.07 -9.16
N LYS A 174 1.73 -2.66 -8.10
CA LYS A 174 0.39 -3.29 -8.10
C LYS A 174 -0.44 -2.83 -6.91
N LEU A 175 -1.75 -2.95 -7.07
CA LEU A 175 -2.72 -2.80 -5.99
C LEU A 175 -2.97 -4.18 -5.39
N HIS A 176 -2.50 -4.39 -4.17
CA HIS A 176 -2.76 -5.62 -3.43
C HIS A 176 -4.09 -5.52 -2.72
N ARG A 177 -4.96 -6.49 -3.00
CA ARG A 177 -6.07 -6.85 -2.12
C ARG A 177 -5.64 -8.05 -1.30
N ARG A 178 -5.70 -7.95 0.04
CA ARG A 178 -5.39 -9.12 0.86
C ARG A 178 -6.63 -10.01 1.01
N ILE A 179 -6.85 -10.89 0.04
CA ILE A 179 -7.79 -12.00 0.18
C ILE A 179 -7.13 -13.06 1.09
N GLN A 180 -7.91 -13.64 2.00
CA GLN A 180 -7.45 -14.47 3.11
C GLN A 180 -6.54 -15.67 2.73
N LYS A 181 -6.52 -16.09 1.45
CA LYS A 181 -6.00 -17.39 1.00
C LYS A 181 -4.59 -17.41 0.37
N GLN A 182 -3.89 -16.28 0.17
CA GLN A 182 -2.59 -16.29 -0.54
C GLN A 182 -1.34 -16.35 0.36
N LEU A 183 -1.42 -16.96 1.54
CA LEU A 183 -0.34 -16.92 2.54
C LEU A 183 0.99 -17.57 2.07
N HIS A 184 0.93 -18.48 1.10
CA HIS A 184 2.06 -19.35 0.73
C HIS A 184 2.66 -19.11 -0.65
N LYS A 185 2.10 -18.22 -1.48
CA LYS A 185 2.71 -17.94 -2.79
C LYS A 185 3.88 -16.97 -2.59
N ALA A 186 5.06 -17.32 -3.10
CA ALA A 186 6.22 -16.45 -3.15
C ALA A 186 5.90 -15.24 -4.04
N THR A 187 5.32 -14.19 -3.46
CA THR A 187 5.08 -12.94 -4.17
C THR A 187 6.37 -12.10 -4.15
N PRO A 188 6.59 -11.23 -5.15
CA PRO A 188 7.72 -10.30 -5.14
C PRO A 188 7.81 -9.48 -3.84
N CYS A 189 6.65 -9.13 -3.25
CA CYS A 189 6.58 -8.41 -1.98
C CYS A 189 7.10 -9.25 -0.81
N LYS A 190 6.75 -10.53 -0.76
CA LYS A 190 7.26 -11.44 0.28
C LYS A 190 8.76 -11.69 0.12
N LYS A 191 9.26 -11.75 -1.11
CA LYS A 191 10.72 -11.80 -1.40
C LYS A 191 11.41 -10.52 -0.93
N ALA A 192 10.80 -9.35 -1.13
CA ALA A 192 11.33 -8.09 -0.64
C ALA A 192 11.34 -8.01 0.92
N ASP A 193 10.27 -8.49 1.58
CA ASP A 193 10.21 -8.59 3.04
C ASP A 193 11.30 -9.53 3.60
N PHE A 194 11.54 -10.65 2.91
CA PHE A 194 12.61 -11.58 3.26
C PHE A 194 14.00 -10.94 3.08
N ASN A 195 14.25 -10.30 1.94
CA ASN A 195 15.53 -9.66 1.64
C ASN A 195 15.85 -8.48 2.59
N SER A 196 14.82 -7.82 3.13
CA SER A 196 14.97 -6.76 4.11
C SER A 196 15.11 -7.26 5.55
N LEU A 197 15.17 -8.58 5.75
CA LEU A 197 15.31 -9.25 7.05
C LEU A 197 14.22 -8.86 8.06
N VAL A 198 13.08 -8.36 7.57
CA VAL A 198 11.97 -7.92 8.42
C VAL A 198 11.47 -9.09 9.28
N SER A 199 11.47 -10.30 8.73
CA SER A 199 11.11 -11.52 9.45
C SER A 199 12.04 -11.86 10.61
N LEU A 200 13.33 -11.48 10.53
CA LEU A 200 14.31 -11.69 11.61
C LEU A 200 14.18 -10.66 12.73
N HIS A 201 13.80 -9.42 12.39
CA HIS A 201 13.75 -8.32 13.36
C HIS A 201 12.39 -8.15 14.02
N ILE A 202 11.32 -8.57 13.34
CA ILE A 202 9.95 -8.39 13.81
C ILE A 202 9.33 -9.72 14.19
N HIS A 203 9.13 -10.59 13.18
CA HIS A 203 8.39 -11.85 13.33
C HIS A 203 8.39 -12.65 12.02
N PRO A 204 8.50 -13.99 12.03
CA PRO A 204 8.58 -14.79 10.79
C PRO A 204 7.35 -14.67 9.87
N ASP A 205 6.15 -14.54 10.45
CA ASP A 205 4.93 -14.29 9.67
C ASP A 205 4.58 -12.80 9.49
N PHE A 206 5.50 -11.87 9.82
CA PHE A 206 5.26 -10.47 9.52
C PHE A 206 5.13 -10.27 8.01
N ASP A 207 4.19 -9.41 7.63
CA ASP A 207 3.90 -9.14 6.24
C ASP A 207 3.61 -7.64 6.06
N THR A 208 4.51 -6.97 5.33
CA THR A 208 4.48 -5.52 5.15
C THR A 208 3.17 -5.05 4.51
N ILE A 209 2.62 -5.84 3.57
CA ILE A 209 1.35 -5.51 2.90
C ILE A 209 0.19 -5.57 3.91
N THR A 210 0.17 -6.56 4.81
CA THR A 210 -0.84 -6.64 5.89
C THR A 210 -0.74 -5.46 6.82
N PHE A 211 0.48 -5.11 7.23
CA PHE A 211 0.76 -3.96 8.07
C PHE A 211 0.24 -2.67 7.45
N LEU A 212 0.63 -2.37 6.20
CA LEU A 212 0.20 -1.15 5.51
C LEU A 212 -1.32 -1.09 5.34
N LEU A 213 -1.96 -2.22 5.05
CA LEU A 213 -3.42 -2.29 4.92
C LEU A 213 -4.13 -2.07 6.26
N ALA A 214 -3.58 -2.62 7.36
CA ALA A 214 -4.11 -2.40 8.71
C ALA A 214 -4.05 -0.92 9.09
N MET A 215 -2.90 -0.27 8.86
CA MET A 215 -2.71 1.16 9.11
C MET A 215 -3.65 2.01 8.25
N LYS A 216 -3.76 1.71 6.95
CA LYS A 216 -4.67 2.42 6.05
C LYS A 216 -6.12 2.34 6.51
N ARG A 217 -6.59 1.15 6.90
CA ARG A 217 -7.98 0.98 7.39
C ARG A 217 -8.21 1.78 8.66
N HIS A 218 -7.28 1.71 9.61
CA HIS A 218 -7.36 2.50 10.85
C HIS A 218 -7.47 4.01 10.57
N HIS A 219 -6.61 4.57 9.72
CA HIS A 219 -6.67 5.98 9.34
C HIS A 219 -7.95 6.36 8.57
N SER A 220 -8.61 5.38 7.95
CA SER A 220 -9.89 5.58 7.25
C SER A 220 -11.10 5.40 8.19
N GLY A 221 -10.90 5.17 9.48
CA GLY A 221 -11.97 4.86 10.43
C GLY A 221 -12.63 3.49 10.22
N LEU A 222 -11.96 2.59 9.50
CA LEU A 222 -12.44 1.22 9.25
C LEU A 222 -11.78 0.24 10.23
N ASP A 223 -12.52 -0.79 10.63
CA ASP A 223 -12.01 -1.82 11.54
C ASP A 223 -10.78 -2.55 10.95
N PRO A 224 -9.61 -2.49 11.60
CA PRO A 224 -8.41 -3.21 11.18
C PRO A 224 -8.22 -4.56 11.91
N SER A 225 -9.13 -4.95 12.82
CA SER A 225 -8.92 -6.08 13.75
C SER A 225 -8.56 -7.40 13.07
N ALA A 226 -9.21 -7.74 11.96
CA ALA A 226 -8.91 -8.94 11.19
C ALA A 226 -7.48 -8.95 10.61
N LEU A 227 -6.91 -7.79 10.30
CA LEU A 227 -5.53 -7.68 9.80
C LEU A 227 -4.54 -7.70 10.96
N LEU A 228 -4.85 -7.03 12.07
CA LEU A 228 -4.04 -7.05 13.29
C LEU A 228 -3.93 -8.45 13.89
N SER A 229 -5.02 -9.22 13.89
CA SER A 229 -5.03 -10.62 14.30
C SER A 229 -4.13 -11.51 13.43
N ARG A 230 -3.87 -11.13 12.18
CA ARG A 230 -2.98 -11.87 11.27
C ARG A 230 -1.51 -11.48 11.42
N LEU A 231 -1.26 -10.26 11.85
CA LEU A 231 0.08 -9.80 12.23
C LEU A 231 0.48 -10.28 13.63
N SER A 232 -0.51 -10.60 14.46
CA SER A 232 -0.33 -11.26 15.74
C SER A 232 -0.23 -12.77 15.51
N GLY A 233 0.51 -13.46 16.35
CA GLY A 233 0.67 -14.90 16.24
C GLY A 233 1.51 -15.46 17.37
N SER A 234 1.61 -16.77 17.40
CA SER A 234 2.56 -17.46 18.26
C SER A 234 3.14 -18.62 17.47
N CYS A 235 4.42 -18.90 17.61
CA CYS A 235 4.94 -20.17 17.15
C CYS A 235 5.93 -20.76 18.13
N THR A 236 6.09 -22.07 18.00
CA THR A 236 6.95 -22.87 18.83
C THR A 236 7.98 -23.48 17.92
N VAL A 237 9.24 -23.07 18.10
CA VAL A 237 10.38 -23.58 17.34
C VAL A 237 11.09 -24.60 18.23
N SER A 238 11.00 -25.88 17.87
CA SER A 238 11.75 -26.93 18.55
C SER A 238 13.14 -27.08 17.91
N LYS A 239 14.19 -26.99 18.71
CA LYS A 239 15.56 -27.39 18.36
C LYS A 239 15.93 -28.65 19.15
N ALA A 240 17.09 -29.25 18.85
CA ALA A 240 17.49 -30.54 19.41
C ALA A 240 17.58 -30.56 20.95
N ASP A 241 17.84 -29.41 21.56
CA ASP A 241 18.17 -29.24 22.97
C ASP A 241 17.19 -28.32 23.73
N HIS A 242 16.30 -27.61 23.02
CA HIS A 242 15.36 -26.68 23.64
C HIS A 242 14.16 -26.35 22.73
N THR A 243 13.06 -25.92 23.36
CA THR A 243 11.87 -25.43 22.68
C THR A 243 11.72 -23.93 22.95
N HIS A 244 11.78 -23.12 21.90
CA HIS A 244 11.49 -21.68 21.98
C HIS A 244 10.01 -21.45 21.67
N HIS A 245 9.27 -20.92 22.62
CA HIS A 245 7.91 -20.42 22.38
C HIS A 245 7.97 -18.91 22.24
N TRP A 246 7.37 -18.37 21.19
CA TRP A 246 7.27 -16.94 20.98
C TRP A 246 5.81 -16.56 20.75
N GLU A 247 5.38 -15.45 21.37
CA GLU A 247 4.04 -14.89 21.23
C GLU A 247 4.15 -13.40 20.86
N SER A 248 3.40 -13.00 19.85
CA SER A 248 3.37 -11.65 19.32
C SER A 248 1.94 -11.10 19.33
N THR A 249 1.77 -9.92 19.92
CA THR A 249 0.48 -9.21 19.93
C THR A 249 0.64 -7.87 19.26
N VAL A 250 -0.18 -7.60 18.25
CA VAL A 250 -0.16 -6.36 17.48
C VAL A 250 -1.43 -5.55 17.75
N ARG A 251 -1.26 -4.26 18.02
CA ARG A 251 -2.36 -3.30 18.19
C ARG A 251 -1.99 -1.93 17.66
N ILE A 252 -2.98 -1.09 17.37
CA ILE A 252 -2.76 0.30 17.00
C ILE A 252 -3.11 1.19 18.20
N VAL A 253 -2.18 2.05 18.62
CA VAL A 253 -2.35 3.01 19.72
C VAL A 253 -1.94 4.38 19.21
N ASN A 254 -2.84 5.36 19.29
CA ASN A 254 -2.61 6.74 18.83
C ASN A 254 -2.11 6.83 17.37
N GLY A 255 -2.62 5.97 16.48
CA GLY A 255 -2.19 5.95 15.08
C GLY A 255 -0.82 5.31 14.83
N HIS A 256 -0.22 4.66 15.84
CA HIS A 256 1.03 3.92 15.72
C HIS A 256 0.80 2.42 15.95
N LEU A 257 1.46 1.58 15.15
CA LEU A 257 1.44 0.13 15.37
C LEU A 257 2.40 -0.22 16.50
N LEU A 258 1.89 -0.90 17.51
CA LEU A 258 2.66 -1.47 18.61
C LEU A 258 2.67 -2.98 18.49
N LEU A 259 3.88 -3.54 18.45
CA LEU A 259 4.14 -4.98 18.55
C LEU A 259 4.67 -5.28 19.95
N ARG A 260 4.00 -6.17 20.68
CA ARG A 260 4.48 -6.70 21.95
C ARG A 260 4.93 -8.13 21.75
N HIS A 261 6.18 -8.40 22.11
CA HIS A 261 6.74 -9.75 22.11
C HIS A 261 6.76 -10.32 23.53
N LYS A 262 6.44 -11.60 23.68
CA LYS A 262 6.73 -12.39 24.88
C LYS A 262 7.68 -13.52 24.46
N ALA A 263 8.84 -13.56 25.09
CA ALA A 263 9.87 -14.59 24.95
C ALA A 263 9.98 -15.35 26.27
#